data_AF-A0A183HHS1-F1
#
_entry.id   AF-A0A183HHS1-F1
#
_cell.length_a   1.000
_cell.length_b   1.000
_cell.length_c   1.000
_cell.angle_alpha   90.00
_cell.angle_beta   90.00
_cell.angle_gamma   90.00
#
_symmetry.space_group_name_H-M   'P 1'
#
loop_
_entity.id
_entity.type
_entity.pdbx_description
1 polymer ?
#
loop_
_entity_poly.entity_id
_entity_poly.type
_entity_poly.pdbx_seq_one_letter_code
_entity_poly.pdbx_strand_id
1 'polypeptide(L)'
;MVLVTESETDEICSLCIWNKQISQLESFLFIRGSKTSKSQDADEAGTAGEQKISSLEIIIRTFLGTLIRMQKGMQCDLVGLGKETVAQLEELKSLLALSKRLYASANEYAAKII
;
A
#
# COMPACT_ATOMS: atom_id res chain seq x y z
N MET A 1 -27.26 4.84 13.94
CA MET A 1 -27.82 3.92 14.95
C MET A 1 -27.60 2.52 14.42
N VAL A 2 -26.57 1.86 14.92
CA VAL A 2 -26.19 0.49 14.54
C VAL A 2 -26.97 -0.42 15.48
N LEU A 3 -27.90 -1.20 14.95
CA LEU A 3 -28.56 -2.25 15.73
C LEU A 3 -27.69 -3.49 15.68
N VAL A 4 -26.92 -3.66 16.75
CA VAL A 4 -26.34 -4.93 17.16
C VAL A 4 -27.51 -5.88 17.43
N THR A 5 -27.59 -6.97 16.68
CA THR A 5 -28.41 -8.13 17.08
C THR A 5 -27.46 -9.16 17.66
N GLU A 6 -27.61 -9.40 18.95
CA GLU A 6 -26.94 -10.49 19.66
C GLU A 6 -27.45 -11.83 19.12
N SER A 7 -26.60 -12.55 18.40
CA SER A 7 -26.62 -14.00 18.35
C SER A 7 -25.24 -14.48 18.74
N GLU A 8 -25.16 -15.26 19.81
CA GLU A 8 -23.95 -15.92 20.32
C GLU A 8 -23.35 -16.86 19.27
N THR A 9 -22.52 -16.30 18.41
CA THR A 9 -21.33 -16.91 17.85
C THR A 9 -20.37 -15.75 17.58
N ASP A 10 -19.22 -15.76 18.24
CA ASP A 10 -18.07 -14.89 17.98
C ASP A 10 -17.45 -15.28 16.60
N GLU A 11 -18.29 -15.43 15.57
CA GLU A 11 -17.89 -15.75 14.21
C GLU A 11 -17.25 -14.49 13.64
N ILE A 12 -15.91 -14.51 13.59
CA ILE A 12 -15.14 -13.44 13.00
C ILE A 12 -15.61 -13.24 11.56
N CYS A 13 -16.28 -12.11 11.30
CA CYS A 13 -16.79 -11.79 9.97
C CYS A 13 -15.66 -11.90 8.92
N SER A 14 -15.84 -12.80 7.95
CA SER A 14 -14.83 -13.10 6.92
C SER A 14 -14.47 -11.86 6.09
N LEU A 15 -15.46 -10.99 5.81
CA LEU A 15 -15.22 -9.70 5.15
C LEU A 15 -14.39 -8.76 6.03
N CYS A 16 -14.62 -8.73 7.35
CA CYS A 16 -13.80 -7.95 8.28
C CYS A 16 -12.35 -8.44 8.34
N ILE A 17 -12.11 -9.76 8.32
CA ILE A 17 -10.76 -10.33 8.24
C ILE A 17 -10.08 -9.88 6.95
N TRP A 18 -10.77 -9.98 5.81
CA TRP A 18 -10.21 -9.58 4.53
C TRP A 18 -9.85 -8.09 4.51
N ASN A 19 -10.75 -7.22 4.98
CA ASN A 19 -10.48 -5.80 5.08
C ASN A 19 -9.24 -5.49 5.95
N LYS A 20 -9.06 -6.24 7.05
CA LYS A 20 -7.88 -6.14 7.91
C LYS A 20 -6.60 -6.52 7.16
N GLN A 21 -6.60 -7.62 6.40
CA GLN A 21 -5.45 -8.04 5.59
C GLN A 21 -5.12 -7.03 4.47
N ILE A 22 -6.14 -6.51 3.78
CA ILE A 22 -5.98 -5.44 2.78
C ILE A 22 -5.35 -4.19 3.42
N SER A 23 -5.83 -3.80 4.60
CA SER A 23 -5.31 -2.63 5.33
C SER A 23 -3.87 -2.82 5.79
N GLN A 24 -3.49 -4.05 6.20
CA GLN A 24 -2.12 -4.38 6.54
C GLN A 24 -1.20 -4.29 5.33
N LEU A 25 -1.62 -4.84 4.18
CA LEU A 25 -0.87 -4.71 2.93
C LEU A 25 -0.73 -3.25 2.50
N GLU A 26 -1.79 -2.44 2.62
CA GLU A 26 -1.74 -1.00 2.34
C GLU A 26 -0.71 -0.28 3.23
N SER A 27 -0.66 -0.61 4.52
CA SER A 27 0.32 -0.01 5.44
C SER A 27 1.77 -0.40 5.16
N PHE A 28 1.98 -1.54 4.48
CA PHE A 28 3.31 -1.96 4.03
C PHE A 28 3.74 -1.23 2.76
N LEU A 29 2.80 -0.97 1.85
CA LEU A 29 3.09 -0.35 0.54
C LEU A 29 3.13 1.18 0.58
N PHE A 30 2.47 1.80 1.56
CA PHE A 30 2.38 3.25 1.67
C PHE A 30 2.67 3.72 3.10
N ILE A 31 3.35 4.86 3.22
CA ILE A 31 3.39 5.58 4.49
C ILE A 31 2.01 6.17 4.71
N ARG A 32 1.33 5.70 5.76
CA ARG A 32 0.13 6.36 6.25
C ARG A 32 0.56 7.75 6.70
N GLY A 33 0.24 8.78 5.91
CA GLY A 33 0.41 10.16 6.34
C GLY A 33 -0.28 10.28 7.68
N SER A 34 0.48 10.54 8.75
CA SER A 34 -0.13 11.13 9.93
C SER A 34 -0.86 12.36 9.42
N LYS A 35 -2.08 12.60 9.88
CA LYS A 35 -2.68 13.94 9.77
C LYS A 35 -1.82 14.83 10.66
N THR A 36 -0.64 15.23 10.19
CA THR A 36 0.27 16.06 10.97
C THR A 36 -0.41 17.42 11.04
N SER A 37 -0.89 17.73 12.24
CA SER A 37 -1.08 19.09 12.70
C SER A 37 0.09 19.94 12.22
N LYS A 38 -0.21 21.06 11.57
CA LYS A 38 0.72 22.11 11.14
C LYS A 38 1.97 22.19 12.05
N SER A 39 3.12 21.76 11.55
CA SER A 39 4.41 22.23 12.05
C SER A 39 5.42 22.21 10.90
N GLN A 40 6.19 23.29 10.89
CA GLN A 40 7.08 23.79 9.85
C GLN A 40 8.21 22.83 9.41
N ASP A 41 8.76 23.18 8.25
CA ASP A 41 10.06 22.81 7.68
C ASP A 41 10.22 21.40 7.09
N ALA A 42 9.99 21.30 5.79
CA ALA A 42 11.08 21.36 4.81
C ALA A 42 10.52 20.98 3.43
N ASP A 43 10.52 21.96 2.53
CA ASP A 43 10.70 21.86 1.08
C ASP A 43 10.51 20.47 0.44
N GLU A 44 9.26 20.09 0.18
CA GLU A 44 8.93 19.18 -0.93
C GLU A 44 7.75 19.76 -1.69
N ALA A 45 8.00 20.04 -2.97
CA ALA A 45 7.04 20.50 -3.95
C ALA A 45 5.74 19.68 -3.86
N GLY A 46 4.62 20.37 -3.82
CA GLY A 46 3.31 19.76 -3.62
C GLY A 46 2.93 18.75 -4.71
N THR A 47 2.53 17.56 -4.29
CA THR A 47 1.49 16.79 -4.96
C THR A 47 0.33 16.58 -3.98
N ALA A 48 -0.75 17.32 -4.23
CA ALA A 48 -1.97 17.21 -3.44
C ALA A 48 -2.57 15.80 -3.64
N GLY A 49 -2.57 14.98 -2.59
CA GLY A 49 -3.34 13.73 -2.51
C GLY A 49 -2.60 12.44 -2.84
N GLU A 50 -1.31 12.50 -3.17
CA GLU A 50 -0.54 11.29 -3.51
C GLU A 50 -0.12 10.54 -2.22
N GLN A 51 -0.44 9.25 -2.13
CA GLN A 51 0.00 8.43 -1.00
C GLN A 51 1.53 8.36 -1.02
N LYS A 52 2.17 8.76 0.08
CA LYS A 52 3.63 8.66 0.22
C LYS A 52 4.05 7.20 0.12
N ILE A 53 5.06 6.93 -0.72
CA ILE A 53 5.63 5.59 -0.92
C ILE A 53 6.18 5.01 0.40
N SER A 54 6.16 3.68 0.54
CA SER A 54 6.65 3.00 1.75
C SER A 54 8.14 3.24 2.02
N SER A 55 8.55 3.07 3.29
CA SER A 55 9.97 3.03 3.65
C SER A 55 10.75 1.95 2.89
N LEU A 56 10.12 0.81 2.60
CA LEU A 56 10.74 -0.25 1.79
C LEU A 56 11.02 0.23 0.37
N GLU A 57 10.06 0.87 -0.28
CA GLU A 57 10.24 1.42 -1.61
C GLU A 57 11.31 2.51 -1.65
N ILE A 58 11.35 3.38 -0.64
CA ILE A 58 12.43 4.37 -0.47
C ILE A 58 13.79 3.69 -0.44
N ILE A 59 13.96 2.68 0.44
CA ILE A 59 15.22 1.93 0.57
C ILE A 59 15.64 1.32 -0.77
N ILE A 60 14.71 0.66 -1.48
CA ILE A 60 14.99 0.02 -2.76
C ILE A 60 15.38 1.04 -3.83
N ARG A 61 14.65 2.16 -3.94
CA ARG A 61 14.96 3.23 -4.90
C ARG A 61 16.30 3.90 -4.60
N THR A 62 16.61 4.16 -3.33
CA THR A 62 17.92 4.71 -2.92
C THR A 62 19.06 3.73 -3.20
N PHE A 63 18.86 2.44 -2.93
CA PHE A 63 19.83 1.39 -3.23
C PHE A 63 20.10 1.31 -4.73
N LEU A 64 19.04 1.24 -5.56
CA LEU A 64 19.15 1.24 -7.02
C LEU A 64 19.86 2.51 -7.54
N GLY A 65 19.51 3.69 -7.03
CA GLY A 65 20.18 4.94 -7.41
C GLY A 65 21.67 4.96 -7.05
N THR A 66 22.06 4.25 -6.00
CA THR A 66 23.47 4.07 -5.63
C THR A 66 24.18 3.11 -6.57
N LEU A 67 23.55 1.98 -6.91
CA LEU A 67 24.08 1.02 -7.87
C LEU A 67 24.32 1.65 -9.25
N ILE A 68 23.37 2.44 -9.75
CA ILE A 68 23.50 3.15 -11.03
C ILE A 68 24.70 4.11 -11.02
N ARG A 69 24.91 4.86 -9.93
CA ARG A 69 26.04 5.79 -9.81
C ARG A 69 27.38 5.08 -9.70
N MET A 70 27.41 3.88 -9.11
CA MET A 70 28.60 3.06 -8.96
C MET A 70 28.93 2.24 -10.22
N GLN A 71 28.02 2.17 -11.19
CA GLN A 71 28.18 1.38 -12.41
C GLN A 71 29.22 1.98 -13.38
N LYS A 72 30.50 2.00 -12.97
CA LYS A 72 31.64 2.23 -13.85
C LYS A 72 32.02 0.91 -14.53
N GLY A 73 31.20 0.52 -15.51
CA GLY A 73 31.45 -0.64 -16.35
C GLY A 73 31.13 -1.98 -15.67
N MET A 74 30.19 -2.73 -16.26
CA MET A 74 30.09 -4.19 -16.15
C MET A 74 29.32 -4.84 -14.97
N GLN A 75 28.30 -4.18 -14.39
CA GLN A 75 27.22 -4.93 -13.71
C GLN A 75 25.83 -4.39 -14.11
N CYS A 76 25.36 -4.78 -15.30
CA CYS A 76 24.02 -4.47 -15.79
C CYS A 76 22.92 -5.27 -15.08
N ASP A 77 23.22 -6.51 -14.69
CA ASP A 77 22.21 -7.43 -14.17
C ASP A 77 21.66 -6.97 -12.81
N LEU A 78 22.51 -6.47 -11.92
CA LEU A 78 22.09 -5.97 -10.62
C LEU A 78 21.22 -4.71 -10.71
N VAL A 79 21.52 -3.82 -11.66
CA VAL A 79 20.67 -2.66 -11.98
C VAL A 79 19.36 -3.11 -12.61
N GLY A 80 19.39 -4.15 -13.46
CA GLY A 80 18.21 -4.79 -14.04
C GLY A 80 17.27 -5.33 -12.96
N LEU A 81 17.80 -6.14 -12.03
CA LEU A 81 17.05 -6.68 -10.89
C LEU A 81 16.46 -5.57 -10.02
N GLY A 82 17.21 -4.50 -9.77
CA GLY A 82 16.70 -3.36 -8.98
C GLY A 82 15.55 -2.64 -9.69
N LYS A 83 15.63 -2.45 -11.01
CA LYS A 83 14.52 -1.88 -11.80
C LYS A 83 13.29 -2.78 -11.80
N GLU A 84 13.48 -4.08 -11.98
CA GLU A 84 12.40 -5.08 -11.94
C GLU A 84 11.73 -5.12 -10.56
N THR A 85 12.52 -5.04 -9.48
CA THR A 85 11.99 -4.97 -8.11
C THR A 85 11.09 -3.74 -7.91
N VAL A 86 11.49 -2.57 -8.43
CA VAL A 86 10.64 -1.36 -8.38
C VAL A 86 9.36 -1.55 -9.19
N ALA A 87 9.43 -2.17 -10.38
CA ALA A 87 8.25 -2.45 -11.19
C ALA A 87 7.27 -3.39 -10.48
N GLN A 88 7.78 -4.44 -9.82
CA GLN A 88 6.97 -5.38 -9.04
C GLN A 88 6.26 -4.70 -7.85
N LEU A 89 6.88 -3.69 -7.22
CA LEU A 89 6.20 -2.89 -6.19
C LEU A 89 5.02 -2.09 -6.76
N GLU A 90 5.16 -1.51 -7.95
CA GLU A 90 4.06 -0.78 -8.61
C GLU A 90 2.93 -1.72 -9.06
N GLU A 91 3.26 -2.91 -9.56
CA GLU A 91 2.28 -3.95 -9.86
C GLU A 91 1.52 -4.38 -8.59
N LEU A 92 2.23 -4.55 -7.48
CA LEU A 92 1.63 -4.91 -6.20
C LEU A 92 0.68 -3.82 -5.67
N LYS A 93 1.01 -2.53 -5.84
CA LYS A 93 0.08 -1.41 -5.53
C LYS A 93 -1.18 -1.47 -6.40
N SER A 94 -1.03 -1.81 -7.68
CA SER A 94 -2.15 -1.97 -8.61
C SER A 94 -3.06 -3.13 -8.19
N LEU A 95 -2.46 -4.25 -7.76
CA LEU A 95 -3.19 -5.40 -7.21
C LEU A 95 -3.92 -5.05 -5.91
N LEU A 96 -3.32 -4.26 -5.03
CA LEU A 96 -3.99 -3.75 -3.82
C LEU A 96 -5.22 -2.91 -4.19
N ALA A 97 -5.12 -2.01 -5.17
CA ALA A 97 -6.25 -1.20 -5.63
C ALA A 97 -7.40 -2.07 -6.17
N LEU A 98 -7.09 -3.12 -6.95
CA LEU A 98 -8.08 -4.10 -7.40
C LEU A 98 -8.70 -4.87 -6.24
N SER A 99 -7.90 -5.30 -5.27
CA SER A 99 -8.36 -6.03 -4.08
C SER A 99 -9.32 -5.18 -3.23
N LYS A 100 -9.04 -3.89 -3.07
CA LYS A 100 -9.94 -2.94 -2.38
C LYS A 100 -11.28 -2.79 -3.11
N ARG A 101 -11.28 -2.73 -4.45
CA ARG A 101 -12.51 -2.68 -5.24
C ARG A 101 -13.31 -3.97 -5.12
N LEU A 102 -12.64 -5.12 -5.20
CA LEU A 102 -13.29 -6.42 -5.03
C LEU A 102 -13.94 -6.55 -3.65
N TYR A 103 -13.25 -6.13 -2.60
CA TYR A 103 -13.81 -6.07 -1.25
C TYR A 103 -15.05 -5.17 -1.17
N ALA A 104 -15.00 -3.97 -1.77
CA ALA A 104 -16.15 -3.06 -1.79
C ALA A 104 -17.36 -3.68 -2.50
N SER A 105 -17.15 -4.31 -3.66
CA SER A 105 -18.21 -5.01 -4.39
C SER A 105 -18.78 -6.20 -3.62
N ALA A 106 -17.93 -6.98 -2.92
CA ALA A 106 -18.38 -8.08 -2.07
C ALA A 106 -19.24 -7.57 -0.89
N ASN A 107 -18.85 -6.44 -0.29
CA ASN A 107 -19.59 -5.82 0.79
C ASN A 107 -20.96 -5.27 0.31
N GLU A 108 -21.01 -4.63 -0.87
CA GLU A 108 -22.27 -4.20 -1.48
C GLU A 108 -23.19 -5.37 -1.82
N TYR A 109 -22.63 -6.49 -2.28
CA TYR A 109 -23.41 -7.70 -2.55
C TYR A 109 -23.99 -8.30 -1.27
N ALA A 110 -23.19 -8.43 -0.21
CA ALA A 110 -23.65 -8.91 1.09
C ALA A 110 -24.77 -8.03 1.66
N ALA A 111 -24.64 -6.70 1.53
CA ALA A 111 -25.65 -5.74 1.99
C ALA A 111 -26.99 -5.81 1.23
N LYS A 112 -27.06 -6.47 0.06
CA LYS A 112 -28.30 -6.67 -0.71
C LYS A 112 -29.01 -7.99 -0.39
N ILE A 113 -28.31 -8.91 0.27
CA ILE A 113 -28.83 -10.25 0.60
C ILE A 113 -29.42 -10.29 2.01
N ILE A 114 -28.92 -9.44 2.90
CA ILE A 114 -29.42 -9.22 4.27
C ILE A 114 -30.57 -8.21 4.22
#